data_AF-A0A2E2WG89-F1
#
_entry.id   AF-A0A2E2WG89-F1
#
_cell.length_a   1.000
_cell.length_b   1.000
_cell.length_c   1.000
_cell.angle_alpha   90.00
_cell.angle_beta   90.00
_cell.angle_gamma   90.00
#
_symmetry.space_group_name_H-M   'P 1'
#
loop_
_entity.id
_entity.type
_entity.pdbx_description
1 polymer ?
#
loop_
_entity_poly.entity_id
_entity_poly.type
_entity_poly.pdbx_seq_one_letter_code
_entity_poly.pdbx_strand_id
1 'polypeptide(L)'
;MRRLAQVGDFCPNSSCSNHDQCAEEGSLGIIIKHGKTRSGRQRFRCKVCGSSFTETKGTLFYRKRSPEETILDALSQIAEGSRISSVSRTKGVKTDTILSWVRE
;
A
#
# COMPACT_ATOMS: atom_id res chain seq x y z
N MET A 1 14.07 -2.00 20.26
CA MET A 1 12.86 -2.27 19.45
C MET A 1 13.32 -2.45 18.00
N ARG A 2 12.93 -3.54 17.32
CA ARG A 2 13.28 -3.72 15.90
C ARG A 2 12.43 -2.77 15.04
N ARG A 3 13.06 -2.00 14.17
CA ARG A 3 12.37 -1.13 13.21
C ARG A 3 11.69 -2.02 12.17
N LEU A 4 10.36 -1.89 12.01
CA LEU A 4 9.64 -2.54 10.92
C LEU A 4 9.98 -1.81 9.61
N ALA A 5 10.28 -2.58 8.56
CA ALA A 5 10.54 -2.03 7.23
C ALA A 5 9.35 -1.18 6.75
N GLN A 6 9.64 0.01 6.22
CA GLN A 6 8.65 0.93 5.68
C GLN A 6 8.61 0.86 4.15
N VAL A 7 7.51 1.33 3.57
CA VAL A 7 7.43 1.45 2.11
C VAL A 7 8.48 2.45 1.64
N GLY A 8 9.35 1.99 0.73
CA GLY A 8 10.49 2.77 0.27
C GLY A 8 11.84 2.31 0.85
N ASP A 9 11.86 1.34 1.78
CA ASP A 9 13.09 0.74 2.29
C ASP A 9 13.60 -0.42 1.40
N PHE A 10 12.71 -1.08 0.65
CA PHE A 10 13.00 -2.26 -0.17
C PHE A 10 12.36 -2.20 -1.57
N CYS A 11 12.96 -2.89 -2.54
CA CYS A 11 12.48 -2.90 -3.93
C CYS A 11 11.43 -4.00 -4.14
N PRO A 12 10.19 -3.67 -4.57
CA PRO A 12 9.13 -4.66 -4.79
C PRO A 12 9.20 -5.36 -6.16
N ASN A 13 10.31 -5.20 -6.90
CA ASN A 13 10.48 -5.81 -8.22
C ASN A 13 11.20 -7.16 -8.05
N SER A 14 10.50 -8.28 -8.30
CA SER A 14 11.03 -9.65 -8.14
C SER A 14 12.20 -9.98 -9.07
N SER A 15 12.39 -9.22 -10.15
CA SER A 15 13.54 -9.37 -11.05
C SER A 15 14.75 -8.52 -10.64
N CYS A 16 14.65 -7.77 -9.54
CA CYS A 16 15.74 -6.94 -9.03
C CYS A 16 16.66 -7.77 -8.14
N SER A 17 17.98 -7.59 -8.28
CA SER A 17 18.96 -8.19 -7.37
C SER A 17 18.78 -7.76 -5.91
N ASN A 18 18.15 -6.59 -5.69
CA ASN A 18 17.84 -6.05 -4.36
C ASN A 18 16.34 -6.19 -4.01
N HIS A 19 15.67 -7.23 -4.53
CA HIS A 19 14.32 -7.56 -4.11
C HIS A 19 14.31 -7.93 -2.61
N ASP A 20 13.39 -7.35 -1.84
CA ASP A 20 13.23 -7.55 -0.38
C ASP A 20 14.45 -7.26 0.51
N GLN A 21 15.56 -6.77 -0.06
CA GLN A 21 16.71 -6.31 0.70
C GLN A 21 16.43 -4.90 1.22
N CYS A 22 16.25 -4.80 2.55
CA CYS A 22 16.17 -3.53 3.23
C CYS A 22 17.55 -2.89 3.27
N ALA A 23 17.64 -1.59 2.98
CA ALA A 23 18.87 -0.85 3.23
C ALA A 23 19.22 -0.90 4.72
N GLU A 24 20.45 -1.32 5.06
CA GLU A 24 20.94 -1.30 6.45
C GLU A 24 21.03 0.15 6.95
N GLU A 25 20.87 0.34 8.27
CA GLU A 25 20.98 1.65 8.92
C GLU A 25 22.35 2.29 8.57
N GLY A 26 22.33 3.38 7.77
CA GLY A 26 23.54 4.07 7.32
C GLY A 26 23.89 3.87 5.83
N SER A 27 23.18 3.01 5.11
CA SER A 27 23.37 2.83 3.66
C SER A 27 22.74 3.98 2.88
N LEU A 28 23.47 4.57 1.92
CA LEU A 28 22.89 5.51 0.93
C LEU A 28 21.76 4.81 0.19
N GLY A 29 20.51 5.17 0.51
CA GLY A 29 19.31 4.48 0.06
C GLY A 29 19.36 4.08 -1.42
N ILE A 30 19.31 2.77 -1.65
CA ILE A 30 19.08 2.15 -2.98
C ILE A 30 17.82 2.72 -3.61
N ILE A 31 16.87 3.15 -2.77
CA ILE A 31 15.60 3.72 -3.17
C ILE A 31 15.59 5.21 -2.86
N ILE A 32 15.20 5.99 -3.85
CA ILE A 32 15.07 7.44 -3.74
C ILE A 32 13.63 7.88 -3.94
N LYS A 33 13.28 8.99 -3.30
CA LYS A 33 12.04 9.71 -3.58
C LYS A 33 12.10 10.27 -5.01
N HIS A 34 11.12 9.94 -5.83
CA HIS A 34 11.07 10.26 -7.26
C HIS A 34 9.75 10.98 -7.61
N GLY A 35 9.55 12.14 -6.97
CA GLY A 35 8.36 12.96 -7.11
C GLY A 35 7.11 12.35 -6.47
N LYS A 36 5.94 12.87 -6.84
CA LYS A 36 4.63 12.44 -6.34
C LYS A 36 3.70 12.10 -7.50
N THR A 37 2.69 11.28 -7.26
CA THR A 37 1.59 11.08 -8.22
C THR A 37 0.73 12.34 -8.29
N ARG A 38 -0.14 12.42 -9.30
CA ARG A 38 -1.16 13.50 -9.40
C ARG A 38 -2.06 13.58 -8.17
N SER A 39 -2.27 12.46 -7.49
CA SER A 39 -3.03 12.37 -6.24
C SER A 39 -2.20 12.66 -4.98
N GLY A 40 -0.97 13.16 -5.12
CA GLY A 40 -0.09 13.52 -4.00
C GLY A 40 0.67 12.38 -3.33
N ARG A 41 0.49 11.12 -3.77
CA ARG A 41 1.17 9.96 -3.17
C ARG A 41 2.65 9.94 -3.52
N GLN A 42 3.51 9.57 -2.57
CA GLN A 42 4.95 9.54 -2.82
C GLN A 42 5.29 8.45 -3.85
N ARG A 43 6.16 8.78 -4.80
CA ARG A 43 6.77 7.81 -5.71
C ARG A 43 8.21 7.54 -5.29
N PHE A 44 8.61 6.30 -5.42
CA PHE A 44 9.95 5.83 -5.15
C PHE A 44 10.55 5.26 -6.44
N ARG A 45 11.88 5.34 -6.56
CA ARG A 45 12.63 4.74 -7.66
C ARG A 45 13.82 3.99 -7.09
N CYS A 46 13.97 2.73 -7.52
CA CYS A 46 15.16 1.94 -7.23
C CYS A 46 16.29 2.38 -8.17
N LYS A 47 17.48 2.64 -7.61
CA LYS A 47 18.69 2.99 -8.37
C LYS A 47 19.29 1.79 -9.11
N VAL A 48 19.08 0.57 -8.60
CA VAL A 48 19.66 -0.66 -9.20
C VAL A 48 18.88 -1.09 -10.44
N CYS A 49 17.57 -1.32 -10.32
CA CYS A 49 16.76 -1.78 -11.44
C CYS A 49 16.02 -0.65 -12.19
N GLY A 50 16.16 0.61 -11.75
CA GLY A 50 15.48 1.76 -12.34
C GLY A 50 13.96 1.80 -12.16
N SER A 51 13.36 0.74 -11.60
CA SER A 51 11.91 0.59 -11.46
C SER A 51 11.33 1.61 -10.49
N SER A 52 10.15 2.13 -10.82
CA SER A 52 9.41 3.08 -9.98
C SER A 52 8.18 2.43 -9.36
N PHE A 53 7.90 2.75 -8.11
CA PHE A 53 6.72 2.28 -7.39
C PHE A 53 6.13 3.40 -6.53
N THR A 54 4.88 3.23 -6.11
CA THR A 54 4.17 4.19 -5.27
C THR A 54 4.25 3.76 -3.81
N GLU A 55 4.05 4.69 -2.90
CA GLU A 55 3.94 4.47 -1.46
C GLU A 55 2.86 3.45 -1.06
N THR A 56 1.84 3.25 -1.88
CA THR A 56 0.83 2.22 -1.62
C THR A 56 1.19 0.85 -2.21
N LYS A 57 2.34 0.69 -2.87
CA LYS A 57 2.73 -0.59 -3.47
C LYS A 57 3.02 -1.60 -2.34
N GLY A 58 2.36 -2.75 -2.39
CA GLY A 58 2.51 -3.79 -1.37
C GLY A 58 1.62 -3.55 -0.13
N THR A 59 0.73 -2.57 -0.16
CA THR A 59 -0.27 -2.34 0.90
C THR A 59 -1.68 -2.61 0.38
N LEU A 60 -2.63 -2.75 1.31
CA LEU A 60 -4.07 -2.91 1.03
C LEU A 60 -4.65 -1.74 0.22
N PHE A 61 -3.98 -0.59 0.21
CA PHE A 61 -4.39 0.61 -0.54
C PHE A 61 -3.89 0.60 -2.00
N TYR A 62 -3.12 -0.42 -2.41
CA TYR A 62 -2.58 -0.47 -3.75
C TYR A 62 -3.68 -0.56 -4.80
N ARG A 63 -3.64 0.36 -5.78
CA ARG A 63 -4.60 0.43 -6.91
C ARG A 63 -6.08 0.53 -6.49
N LYS A 64 -6.37 0.88 -5.24
CA LYS A 64 -7.75 1.17 -4.82
C LYS A 64 -8.13 2.58 -5.25
N ARG A 65 -9.37 2.71 -5.75
CA ARG A 65 -9.98 4.00 -6.11
C ARG A 65 -10.68 4.66 -4.93
N SER A 66 -11.13 3.85 -3.98
CA SER A 66 -11.75 4.33 -2.73
C SER A 66 -10.72 5.03 -1.85
N PRO A 67 -11.11 6.09 -1.13
CA PRO A 67 -10.27 6.73 -0.13
C PRO A 67 -9.83 5.72 0.95
N GLU A 68 -8.64 5.94 1.52
CA GLU A 68 -8.05 5.04 2.52
C GLU A 68 -8.92 4.96 3.78
N GLU A 69 -9.44 6.10 4.23
CA GLU A 69 -10.40 6.19 5.35
C GLU A 69 -11.65 5.35 5.11
N THR A 70 -12.22 5.39 3.89
CA THR A 70 -13.41 4.58 3.56
C THR A 70 -13.12 3.08 3.64
N ILE A 71 -11.94 2.65 3.21
CA ILE A 71 -11.53 1.25 3.26
C ILE A 71 -11.33 0.83 4.72
N LEU A 72 -10.60 1.63 5.49
CA LEU A 72 -10.33 1.37 6.91
C LEU A 72 -11.63 1.29 7.72
N ASP A 73 -12.51 2.27 7.60
CA ASP A 73 -13.79 2.26 8.31
C ASP A 73 -14.66 1.05 7.93
N ALA A 74 -14.70 0.69 6.65
CA ALA A 74 -15.46 -0.46 6.19
C ALA A 74 -14.93 -1.76 6.81
N LEU A 75 -13.60 -1.92 6.85
CA LEU A 75 -12.95 -3.07 7.46
C LEU A 75 -13.15 -3.10 8.98
N SER A 76 -13.04 -1.96 9.67
CA SER A 76 -13.31 -1.84 11.11
C SER A 76 -14.75 -2.24 11.45
N GLN A 77 -15.74 -1.75 10.70
CA GLN A 77 -17.15 -2.12 10.93
C GLN A 77 -17.37 -3.63 10.74
N ILE A 78 -16.73 -4.24 9.74
CA ILE A 78 -16.81 -5.69 9.52
C ILE A 78 -16.15 -6.45 10.67
N ALA A 79 -14.99 -5.99 11.16
CA ALA A 79 -14.30 -6.58 12.30
C ALA A 79 -15.15 -6.51 13.59
N GLU A 80 -15.95 -5.45 13.74
CA GLU A 80 -16.94 -5.29 14.83
C GLU A 80 -18.21 -6.14 14.65
N GLY A 81 -18.32 -6.89 13.55
CA GLY A 81 -19.44 -7.81 13.29
C GLY A 81 -20.54 -7.25 12.39
N SER A 82 -20.35 -6.06 11.79
CA SER A 82 -21.30 -5.53 10.82
C SER A 82 -21.36 -6.39 9.57
N ARG A 83 -22.58 -6.65 9.07
CA ARG A 83 -22.78 -7.36 7.80
C ARG A 83 -22.26 -6.52 6.63
N ILE A 84 -21.59 -7.16 5.67
CA ILE A 84 -21.04 -6.52 4.46
C ILE A 84 -22.12 -5.72 3.71
N SER A 85 -23.36 -6.24 3.64
CA SER A 85 -24.48 -5.55 2.99
C SER A 85 -24.90 -4.27 3.72
N SER A 86 -24.76 -4.21 5.05
CA SER A 86 -24.98 -2.98 5.81
C SER A 86 -23.88 -1.95 5.56
N VAL A 87 -22.62 -2.37 5.62
CA VAL A 87 -21.47 -1.48 5.33
C VAL A 87 -21.53 -0.94 3.91
N SER A 88 -21.96 -1.76 2.95
CA SER A 88 -22.18 -1.37 1.55
C SER A 88 -23.16 -0.20 1.41
N ARG A 89 -24.28 -0.23 2.13
CA ARG A 89 -25.27 0.85 2.15
C ARG A 89 -24.73 2.10 2.84
N THR A 90 -24.10 1.94 4.01
CA THR A 90 -23.59 3.06 4.81
C THR A 90 -22.43 3.80 4.12
N LYS A 91 -21.53 3.07 3.47
CA LYS A 91 -20.34 3.64 2.82
C LYS A 91 -20.56 3.96 1.34
N GLY A 92 -21.68 3.55 0.74
CA GLY A 92 -21.95 3.75 -0.69
C GLY A 92 -21.01 2.96 -1.61
N VAL A 93 -20.43 1.87 -1.11
CA VAL A 93 -19.48 1.03 -1.86
C VAL A 93 -20.16 -0.28 -2.20
N LYS A 94 -20.02 -0.75 -3.45
CA LYS A 94 -20.58 -2.04 -3.89
C LYS A 94 -20.12 -3.19 -3.00
N THR A 95 -21.03 -4.09 -2.64
CA THR A 95 -20.75 -5.26 -1.79
C THR A 95 -19.56 -6.08 -2.30
N ASP A 96 -19.47 -6.33 -3.61
CA ASP A 96 -18.35 -7.07 -4.21
C ASP A 96 -17.00 -6.37 -4.00
N THR A 97 -16.99 -5.04 -4.03
CA THR A 97 -15.78 -4.25 -3.80
C THR A 97 -15.33 -4.39 -2.35
N ILE A 98 -16.24 -4.29 -1.38
CA ILE A 98 -15.93 -4.49 0.04
C ILE A 98 -15.44 -5.93 0.27
N LEU A 99 -16.11 -6.91 -0.33
CA LEU A 99 -15.72 -8.32 -0.23
C LEU A 99 -14.31 -8.56 -0.80
N SER A 100 -13.92 -7.82 -1.85
CA SER A 100 -12.56 -7.88 -2.38
C SER A 100 -11.51 -7.36 -1.40
N TRP A 101 -11.85 -6.39 -0.54
CA TRP A 101 -10.92 -5.87 0.48
C TRP A 101 -10.74 -6.85 1.64
N VAL A 102 -11.79 -7.59 2.01
CA VAL A 102 -11.73 -8.60 3.09
C VAL A 102 -10.90 -9.82 2.70
N ARG A 103 -10.75 -10.10 1.40
CA ARG A 103 -10.05 -11.28 0.87
C ARG A 103 -8.56 -11.04 0.58
N GLU A 104 -8.09 -9.82 0.73
CA GLU A 104 -6.71 -9.39 0.48
C GLU A 104 -5.83 -9.71 1.68
#